data_AF-A0A543LKJ1-F1
#
_entry.id   AF-A0A543LKJ1-F1
#
_cell.length_a   1.000
_cell.length_b   1.000
_cell.length_c   1.000
_cell.angle_alpha   90.00
_cell.angle_beta   90.00
_cell.angle_gamma   90.00
#
_symmetry.space_group_name_H-M   'P 1'
#
loop_
_entity.id
_entity.type
_entity.pdbx_description
1 polymer ?
#
loop_
_entity_poly.entity_id
_entity_poly.type
_entity_poly.pdbx_seq_one_letter_code
_entity_poly.pdbx_strand_id
1 'polypeptide(L)'
;MHRLTHFNPAAARRQHGISLIESLVAIVVMALGILGILGVQMRTLTDTSTTVRRAQAIRLIEDLSERMRVSPNALLSIKDYESGYDKKGGALTASDCASTACTPAEQVKYDLKQWKTTVEQTLPGGQASIFLAPGETVDTNRRQLGVIIAWRENEREGTKTDAIDASKFRATDGTFTAGTDTANACPTDKTCHLQYLPVAARCAPYDNGSGTKALYCS
;
A
#
# COMPACT_ATOMS: atom_id res chain seq x y z
N MET A 1 -28.80 -40.34 -89.59
CA MET A 1 -29.36 -40.29 -88.21
C MET A 1 -28.43 -39.45 -87.35
N HIS A 2 -28.77 -38.19 -87.08
CA HIS A 2 -28.03 -37.33 -86.14
C HIS A 2 -28.98 -36.96 -84.99
N ARG A 3 -28.58 -37.33 -83.77
CA ARG A 3 -29.35 -37.17 -82.54
C ARG A 3 -28.87 -35.89 -81.87
N LEU A 4 -29.71 -34.87 -81.82
CA LEU A 4 -29.41 -33.62 -81.10
C LEU A 4 -29.58 -33.86 -79.59
N THR A 5 -28.50 -33.70 -78.84
CA THR A 5 -28.50 -33.69 -77.38
C THR A 5 -29.02 -32.35 -76.88
N HIS A 6 -30.16 -32.35 -76.18
CA HIS A 6 -30.68 -31.19 -75.47
C HIS A 6 -29.78 -30.83 -74.29
N PHE A 7 -29.21 -29.62 -74.29
CA PHE A 7 -28.61 -29.02 -73.10
C PHE A 7 -29.74 -28.54 -72.17
N ASN A 8 -29.79 -29.09 -70.96
CA ASN A 8 -30.69 -28.63 -69.92
C ASN A 8 -30.07 -27.38 -69.24
N PRO A 9 -30.72 -26.20 -69.22
CA PRO A 9 -30.16 -25.03 -68.58
C PRO A 9 -30.22 -25.21 -67.05
N ALA A 10 -29.08 -25.09 -66.38
CA ALA A 10 -29.02 -25.05 -64.92
C ALA A 10 -29.78 -23.81 -64.43
N ALA A 11 -30.75 -24.02 -63.54
CA ALA A 11 -31.52 -22.95 -62.93
C ALA A 11 -30.58 -21.97 -62.20
N ALA A 12 -30.58 -20.70 -62.62
CA ALA A 12 -29.85 -19.65 -61.93
C ALA A 12 -30.43 -19.47 -60.52
N ARG A 13 -29.67 -19.87 -59.50
CA ARG A 13 -29.99 -19.55 -58.10
C ARG A 13 -30.04 -18.03 -57.97
N ARG A 14 -31.20 -17.48 -57.62
CA ARG A 14 -31.33 -16.07 -57.24
C ARG A 14 -30.45 -15.81 -56.02
N GLN A 15 -29.44 -14.96 -56.19
CA GLN A 15 -28.59 -14.47 -55.11
C GLN A 15 -29.47 -13.62 -54.18
N HIS A 16 -29.82 -14.18 -53.02
CA HIS A 16 -30.56 -13.44 -52.00
C HIS A 16 -29.55 -12.55 -51.26
N GLY A 17 -29.70 -11.23 -51.40
CA GLY A 17 -28.80 -10.19 -50.86
C GLY A 17 -28.82 -10.04 -49.34
N ILE A 18 -28.77 -11.14 -48.59
CA ILE A 18 -28.82 -11.16 -47.12
C ILE A 18 -27.41 -11.00 -46.49
N SER A 19 -26.36 -11.27 -47.27
CA SER A 19 -24.94 -11.18 -46.86
C SER A 19 -24.52 -9.80 -46.32
N LEU A 20 -25.10 -8.71 -46.84
CA LEU A 20 -24.73 -7.35 -46.43
C LEU A 20 -25.30 -7.02 -45.04
N ILE A 21 -26.54 -7.43 -44.76
CA ILE A 21 -27.16 -7.26 -43.44
C ILE A 21 -26.45 -8.15 -42.41
N GLU A 22 -26.13 -9.39 -42.76
CA GLU A 22 -25.39 -10.31 -41.90
C GLU A 22 -24.01 -9.77 -41.50
N SER A 23 -23.28 -9.20 -42.46
CA SER A 23 -21.97 -8.57 -42.19
C SER A 23 -22.10 -7.34 -41.29
N LEU A 24 -23.13 -6.51 -41.49
CA LEU A 24 -23.38 -5.32 -40.67
C LEU A 24 -23.71 -5.72 -39.22
N VAL A 25 -24.55 -6.74 -39.04
CA VAL A 25 -24.86 -7.28 -37.70
C VAL A 25 -23.61 -7.87 -37.05
N ALA A 26 -22.78 -8.62 -37.79
CA ALA A 26 -21.53 -9.17 -37.27
C ALA A 26 -20.57 -8.07 -36.79
N ILE A 27 -20.41 -6.98 -37.55
CA ILE A 27 -19.58 -5.83 -37.16
C ILE A 27 -20.14 -5.15 -35.91
N VAL A 28 -21.46 -4.97 -35.80
CA VAL A 28 -22.10 -4.37 -34.61
C VAL A 28 -21.85 -5.23 -33.37
N VAL A 29 -22.07 -6.55 -33.46
CA VAL A 29 -21.83 -7.48 -32.36
C VAL A 29 -20.35 -7.50 -31.96
N MET A 30 -19.43 -7.48 -32.93
CA MET A 30 -17.99 -7.40 -32.68
C MET A 30 -17.60 -6.09 -31.99
N ALA A 31 -18.15 -4.95 -32.45
CA ALA A 31 -17.89 -3.65 -31.86
C ALA A 31 -18.38 -3.58 -30.40
N LEU A 32 -19.58 -4.10 -30.12
CA LEU A 32 -20.10 -4.20 -28.75
C LEU A 32 -19.23 -5.12 -27.88
N GLY A 33 -18.76 -6.24 -28.44
CA GLY A 33 -17.82 -7.14 -27.76
C GLY A 33 -16.51 -6.46 -27.37
N ILE A 34 -15.90 -5.70 -28.28
CA ILE A 34 -14.66 -4.96 -28.03
C ILE A 34 -14.88 -3.87 -26.97
N LEU A 35 -15.97 -3.11 -27.05
CA LEU A 35 -16.30 -2.09 -26.05
C LEU A 35 -16.49 -2.69 -24.65
N GLY A 36 -17.12 -3.88 -24.57
CA GLY A 36 -17.24 -4.63 -23.32
C GLY A 36 -15.88 -5.01 -22.72
N ILE A 37 -14.96 -5.53 -23.55
CA ILE A 37 -13.61 -5.91 -23.12
C ILE A 37 -12.82 -4.68 -22.65
N LEU A 38 -12.89 -3.56 -23.38
CA LEU A 38 -12.21 -2.31 -22.99
C LEU A 38 -12.72 -1.79 -21.64
N GLY A 39 -14.03 -1.87 -21.38
CA GLY A 39 -14.61 -1.51 -20.10
C GLY A 39 -14.04 -2.34 -18.94
N VAL A 40 -13.92 -3.67 -19.15
CA VAL A 40 -13.30 -4.57 -18.16
C VAL A 40 -11.81 -4.25 -17.98
N GLN A 41 -11.06 -4.04 -19.07
CA GLN A 41 -9.63 -3.71 -19.00
C GLN A 41 -9.37 -2.42 -18.20
N MET A 42 -10.19 -1.38 -18.39
CA MET A 42 -10.03 -0.15 -17.61
C MET A 42 -10.27 -0.37 -16.11
N ARG A 43 -11.29 -1.14 -15.74
CA ARG A 43 -11.55 -1.50 -14.34
C ARG A 43 -10.41 -2.33 -13.74
N THR A 44 -9.88 -3.30 -14.49
CA THR A 44 -8.74 -4.09 -14.03
C THR A 44 -7.51 -3.21 -13.79
N LEU A 45 -7.26 -2.21 -14.63
CA LEU A 45 -6.14 -1.26 -14.43
C LEU A 45 -6.30 -0.42 -13.16
N THR A 46 -7.52 0.04 -12.85
CA THR A 46 -7.78 0.79 -11.60
C THR A 46 -7.58 -0.09 -10.38
N ASP A 47 -8.10 -1.33 -10.40
CA ASP A 47 -7.99 -2.27 -9.28
C ASP A 47 -6.54 -2.76 -9.08
N THR A 48 -5.76 -2.86 -10.16
CA THR A 48 -4.33 -3.17 -10.09
C THR A 48 -3.55 -2.04 -9.42
N SER A 49 -3.89 -0.79 -9.71
CA SER A 49 -3.23 0.39 -9.12
C SER A 49 -3.37 0.45 -7.59
N THR A 50 -4.54 0.13 -7.04
CA THR A 50 -4.77 0.12 -5.58
C THR A 50 -3.97 -0.99 -4.89
N THR A 51 -3.97 -2.19 -5.48
CA THR A 51 -3.17 -3.33 -5.00
C THR A 51 -1.68 -3.03 -4.99
N VAL A 52 -1.17 -2.40 -6.06
CA VAL A 52 0.25 -2.00 -6.16
C VAL A 52 0.63 -1.00 -5.06
N ARG A 53 -0.20 0.01 -4.79
CA ARG A 53 0.08 1.00 -3.74
C ARG A 53 0.10 0.38 -2.35
N ARG A 54 -0.81 -0.55 -2.07
CA ARG A 54 -0.80 -1.29 -0.80
C ARG A 54 0.45 -2.15 -0.65
N ALA A 55 0.87 -2.83 -1.72
CA ALA A 55 2.12 -3.58 -1.72
C ALA A 55 3.35 -2.67 -1.53
N GLN A 56 3.36 -1.47 -2.11
CA GLN A 56 4.39 -0.46 -1.87
C GLN A 56 4.42 -0.01 -0.41
N ALA A 57 3.25 0.26 0.20
CA ALA A 57 3.16 0.62 1.61
C ALA A 57 3.73 -0.49 2.52
N ILE A 58 3.38 -1.76 2.27
CA ILE A 58 3.93 -2.91 3.02
C ILE A 58 5.46 -2.96 2.91
N ARG A 59 6.01 -2.87 1.69
CA ARG A 59 7.48 -2.86 1.48
C ARG A 59 8.17 -1.69 2.18
N LEU A 60 7.54 -0.53 2.23
CA LEU A 60 8.07 0.63 2.96
C LEU A 60 8.10 0.36 4.47
N ILE A 61 7.07 -0.27 5.02
CA ILE A 61 7.07 -0.66 6.44
C ILE A 61 8.15 -1.72 6.72
N GLU A 62 8.32 -2.68 5.82
CA GLU A 62 9.39 -3.68 5.89
C GLU A 62 10.79 -3.03 5.84
N ASP A 63 11.01 -2.03 4.96
CA ASP A 63 12.26 -1.25 4.92
C ASP A 63 12.56 -0.59 6.28
N LEU A 64 11.56 0.01 6.93
CA LEU A 64 11.74 0.58 8.26
C LEU A 64 12.06 -0.49 9.31
N SER A 65 11.39 -1.64 9.25
CA SER A 65 11.68 -2.79 10.12
C SER A 65 13.14 -3.23 9.99
N GLU A 66 13.65 -3.35 8.76
CA GLU A 66 15.04 -3.76 8.55
C GLU A 66 16.04 -2.72 9.04
N ARG A 67 15.78 -1.42 8.84
CA ARG A 67 16.57 -0.34 9.44
C ARG A 67 16.62 -0.43 10.97
N MET A 68 15.50 -0.72 11.61
CA MET A 68 15.45 -0.92 13.06
C MET A 68 16.24 -2.16 13.50
N ARG A 69 16.19 -3.26 12.75
CA ARG A 69 16.91 -4.51 13.08
C ARG A 69 18.43 -4.37 13.03
N VAL A 70 18.94 -3.51 12.14
CA VAL A 70 20.38 -3.27 12.02
C VAL A 70 20.88 -2.16 12.95
N SER A 71 19.98 -1.32 13.47
CA SER A 71 20.32 -0.24 14.41
C SER A 71 20.80 -0.80 15.75
N PRO A 72 22.01 -0.45 16.21
CA PRO A 72 22.52 -0.87 17.51
C PRO A 72 21.61 -0.36 18.64
N ASN A 73 21.02 -1.28 19.40
CA ASN A 73 20.14 -0.99 20.54
C ASN A 73 18.87 -0.18 20.19
N ALA A 74 18.20 -0.47 19.08
CA ALA A 74 16.94 0.16 18.69
C ALA A 74 15.88 0.22 19.82
N LEU A 75 15.86 -0.76 20.72
CA LEU A 75 14.97 -0.78 21.89
C LEU A 75 15.24 0.37 22.88
N LEU A 76 16.49 0.78 23.07
CA LEU A 76 16.83 1.90 23.96
C LEU A 76 16.38 3.25 23.38
N SER A 77 16.39 3.36 22.05
CA SER A 77 15.99 4.53 21.28
C SER A 77 14.60 4.37 20.67
N ILE A 78 13.74 3.48 21.20
CA ILE A 78 12.43 3.20 20.60
C ILE A 78 11.54 4.45 20.51
N LYS A 79 11.65 5.36 21.47
CA LYS A 79 10.95 6.66 21.49
C LYS A 79 11.46 7.62 20.40
N ASP A 80 12.72 7.50 19.99
CA ASP A 80 13.30 8.35 18.94
C ASP A 80 12.70 8.04 17.55
N TYR A 81 12.04 6.88 17.39
CA TYR A 81 11.33 6.51 16.17
C TYR A 81 9.95 7.17 16.05
N GLU A 82 9.38 7.71 17.14
CA GLU A 82 8.05 8.32 17.11
C GLU A 82 8.03 9.56 16.19
N SER A 83 7.10 9.56 15.24
CA SER A 83 7.02 10.60 14.23
C SER A 83 5.65 10.65 13.60
N GLY A 84 4.89 11.72 13.87
CA GLY A 84 3.53 11.91 13.36
C GLY A 84 3.45 12.25 11.87
N TYR A 85 2.23 12.24 11.34
CA TYR A 85 1.97 12.60 9.93
C TYR A 85 2.43 14.02 9.55
N ASP A 86 2.51 14.95 10.51
CA ASP A 86 2.94 16.34 10.29
C ASP A 86 4.45 16.45 9.97
N LYS A 87 5.25 15.44 10.35
CA LYS A 87 6.70 15.42 10.15
C LYS A 87 7.04 14.80 8.80
N LYS A 88 7.12 15.63 7.77
CA LYS A 88 7.60 15.24 6.43
C LYS A 88 9.11 14.96 6.43
N GLY A 89 9.60 14.20 5.46
CA GLY A 89 11.03 13.88 5.35
C GLY A 89 11.89 15.15 5.28
N GLY A 90 11.50 16.12 4.44
CA GLY A 90 12.20 17.40 4.34
C GLY A 90 12.15 18.29 5.59
N ALA A 91 11.19 18.05 6.50
CA ALA A 91 11.06 18.80 7.75
C ALA A 91 11.89 18.21 8.91
N LEU A 92 12.40 16.98 8.75
CA LEU A 92 13.24 16.34 9.75
C LEU A 92 14.69 16.88 9.65
N THR A 93 15.19 17.38 10.78
CA THR A 93 16.60 17.76 10.93
C THR A 93 17.39 16.55 11.41
N ALA A 94 18.36 16.13 10.61
CA ALA A 94 19.24 15.00 10.89
C ALA A 94 20.64 15.27 10.33
N SER A 95 21.66 14.85 11.07
CA SER A 95 23.04 14.77 10.62
C SER A 95 23.18 13.74 9.49
N ASP A 96 24.11 13.93 8.56
CA ASP A 96 24.34 12.95 7.49
C ASP A 96 25.16 11.77 7.99
N CYS A 97 24.47 10.71 8.40
CA CYS A 97 25.09 9.50 8.93
C CYS A 97 25.69 8.59 7.85
N ALA A 98 25.57 8.95 6.56
CA ALA A 98 26.27 8.24 5.49
C ALA A 98 27.73 8.67 5.36
N SER A 99 28.07 9.91 5.75
CA SER A 99 29.41 10.48 5.61
C SER A 99 30.10 10.75 6.95
N THR A 100 29.33 10.82 8.04
CA THR A 100 29.83 11.12 9.40
C THR A 100 29.38 10.05 10.38
N ALA A 101 30.22 9.72 11.37
CA ALA A 101 29.83 8.82 12.45
C ALA A 101 28.71 9.45 13.28
N CYS A 102 27.59 8.73 13.42
CA CYS A 102 26.44 9.15 14.21
C CYS A 102 26.30 8.33 15.50
N THR A 103 25.81 8.99 16.55
CA THR A 103 25.27 8.28 17.71
C THR A 103 24.01 7.49 17.32
N PRO A 104 23.60 6.47 18.09
CA PRO A 104 22.38 5.72 17.80
C PRO A 104 21.14 6.62 17.63
N ALA A 105 20.98 7.63 18.47
CA ALA A 105 19.85 8.57 18.37
C ALA A 105 19.91 9.45 17.11
N GLU A 106 21.10 9.84 16.64
CA GLU A 106 21.26 10.57 15.37
C GLU A 106 21.00 9.68 14.16
N GLN A 107 21.43 8.42 14.22
CA GLN A 107 21.15 7.42 13.20
C GLN A 107 19.64 7.24 13.00
N VAL A 108 18.87 7.13 14.08
CA VAL A 108 17.39 7.03 14.00
C VAL A 108 16.79 8.24 13.28
N LYS A 109 17.22 9.46 13.60
CA LYS A 109 16.73 10.68 12.95
C LYS A 109 17.06 10.71 11.46
N TYR A 110 18.27 10.26 11.10
CA TYR A 110 18.68 10.14 9.71
C TYR A 110 17.84 9.12 8.95
N ASP A 111 17.65 7.93 9.52
CA ASP A 111 16.84 6.88 8.93
C ASP A 111 15.38 7.30 8.77
N LEU A 112 14.78 7.95 9.78
CA LEU A 112 13.43 8.51 9.68
C LEU A 112 13.33 9.56 8.57
N LYS A 113 14.32 10.45 8.46
CA LYS A 113 14.35 11.46 7.40
C LYS A 113 14.34 10.82 6.02
N GLN A 114 15.24 9.87 5.79
CA GLN A 114 15.34 9.16 4.52
C GLN A 114 14.07 8.38 4.22
N TRP A 115 13.61 7.58 5.18
CA TRP A 115 12.43 6.73 5.03
C TRP A 115 11.16 7.54 4.75
N LYS A 116 10.89 8.60 5.51
CA LYS A 116 9.70 9.45 5.27
C LYS A 116 9.79 10.16 3.92
N THR A 117 10.98 10.55 3.48
CA THR A 117 11.19 11.08 2.12
C THR A 117 10.85 10.03 1.06
N THR A 118 11.27 8.78 1.24
CA THR A 118 10.93 7.67 0.34
C THR A 118 9.43 7.38 0.31
N VAL A 119 8.74 7.44 1.46
CA VAL A 119 7.27 7.30 1.54
C VAL A 119 6.58 8.38 0.70
N GLU A 120 7.00 9.64 0.85
CA GLU A 120 6.45 10.78 0.11
C GLU A 120 6.69 10.68 -1.41
N GLN A 121 7.83 10.12 -1.82
CA GLN A 121 8.19 9.95 -3.23
C GLN A 121 7.53 8.73 -3.89
N THR A 122 7.28 7.67 -3.11
CA THR A 122 6.75 6.39 -3.64
C THR A 122 5.23 6.43 -3.77
N LEU A 123 4.55 7.06 -2.80
CA LEU A 123 3.09 7.05 -2.71
C LEU A 123 2.50 8.44 -2.99
N PRO A 124 1.41 8.55 -3.77
CA PRO A 124 0.79 9.83 -4.09
C PRO A 124 0.19 10.48 -2.85
N GLY A 125 0.79 11.61 -2.44
CA GLY A 125 0.44 12.26 -1.17
C GLY A 125 0.66 11.34 0.03
N GLY A 126 1.71 10.50 -0.04
CA GLY A 126 2.13 9.59 1.00
C GLY A 126 2.52 10.34 2.26
N GLN A 127 2.10 9.82 3.40
CA GLN A 127 2.49 10.31 4.73
C GLN A 127 2.50 9.13 5.68
N ALA A 128 3.30 9.22 6.74
CA ALA A 128 3.44 8.14 7.71
C ALA A 128 3.40 8.65 9.14
N SER A 129 2.79 7.86 10.02
CA SER A 129 2.87 8.02 11.46
C SER A 129 3.52 6.78 12.07
N ILE A 130 4.46 7.00 12.98
CA ILE A 130 5.11 5.98 13.78
C ILE A 130 4.84 6.33 15.24
N PHE A 131 4.32 5.38 16.00
CA PHE A 131 3.87 5.58 17.38
C PHE A 131 4.11 4.33 18.21
N LEU A 132 4.18 4.48 19.53
CA LEU A 132 4.31 3.34 20.44
C LEU A 132 2.98 2.59 20.53
N ALA A 133 3.04 1.26 20.55
CA ALA A 133 1.82 0.45 20.55
C ALA A 133 0.94 0.78 21.77
N PRO A 134 -0.34 1.14 21.58
CA PRO A 134 -1.21 1.61 22.67
C PRO A 134 -1.50 0.52 23.71
N GLY A 135 -1.34 -0.76 23.35
CA GLY A 135 -1.46 -1.89 24.28
C GLY A 135 -0.34 -1.98 25.33
N GLU A 136 0.78 -1.28 25.14
CA GLU A 136 1.93 -1.32 26.04
C GLU A 136 2.00 -0.02 26.88
N THR A 137 1.24 0.00 27.97
CA THR A 137 1.10 1.18 28.85
C THR A 137 2.31 1.44 29.74
N VAL A 138 3.17 0.42 29.96
CA VAL A 138 4.36 0.52 30.80
C VAL A 138 5.59 0.79 29.95
N ASP A 139 6.21 1.96 30.13
CA ASP A 139 7.36 2.44 29.37
C ASP A 139 8.53 1.44 29.29
N THR A 140 8.82 0.72 30.37
CA THR A 140 9.92 -0.26 30.42
C THR A 140 9.65 -1.55 29.64
N ASN A 141 8.38 -1.80 29.29
CA ASN A 141 7.96 -3.00 28.58
C ASN A 141 7.70 -2.73 27.09
N ARG A 142 7.90 -1.49 26.63
CA ARG A 142 7.62 -1.13 25.24
C ARG A 142 8.57 -1.86 24.29
N ARG A 143 8.03 -2.73 23.45
CA ARG A 143 8.76 -3.57 22.48
C ARG A 143 8.12 -3.52 21.10
N GLN A 144 7.04 -2.77 20.92
CA GLN A 144 6.34 -2.68 19.65
C GLN A 144 6.10 -1.23 19.23
N LEU A 145 6.29 -0.98 17.93
CA LEU A 145 5.92 0.27 17.27
C LEU A 145 4.77 0.00 16.30
N GLY A 146 3.76 0.85 16.34
CA GLY A 146 2.77 0.95 15.27
C GLY A 146 3.32 1.84 14.15
N VAL A 147 3.28 1.34 12.92
CA VAL A 147 3.62 2.11 11.72
C VAL A 147 2.40 2.13 10.81
N ILE A 148 1.91 3.33 10.53
CA ILE A 148 0.78 3.55 9.64
C ILE A 148 1.21 4.44 8.49
N ILE A 149 1.00 3.96 7.26
CA ILE A 149 1.23 4.73 6.04
C ILE A 149 -0.13 5.07 5.43
N ALA A 150 -0.31 6.33 5.07
CA ALA A 150 -1.51 6.85 4.42
C ALA A 150 -1.17 7.44 3.05
N TRP A 151 -1.99 7.16 2.04
CA TRP A 151 -1.82 7.70 0.68
C TRP A 151 -3.16 8.09 0.07
N ARG A 152 -3.11 8.90 -0.98
CA ARG A 152 -4.31 9.26 -1.74
C ARG A 152 -4.61 8.15 -2.75
N GLU A 153 -5.84 7.64 -2.79
CA GLU A 153 -6.29 6.79 -3.90
C GLU A 153 -6.72 7.64 -5.10
N ASN A 154 -6.59 7.07 -6.29
CA ASN A 154 -6.97 7.75 -7.52
C ASN A 154 -8.45 7.49 -7.83
N GLU A 155 -9.31 7.73 -6.84
CA GLU A 155 -10.75 7.55 -6.97
C GLU A 155 -11.44 8.87 -7.27
N ARG A 156 -12.57 8.78 -7.99
CA ARG A 156 -13.45 9.90 -8.23
C ARG A 156 -14.19 10.23 -6.94
N GLU A 157 -14.32 11.51 -6.64
CA GLU A 157 -15.08 11.97 -5.48
C GLU A 157 -16.51 11.37 -5.51
N GLY A 158 -16.94 10.75 -4.41
CA GLY A 158 -18.25 10.11 -4.28
C GLY A 158 -18.35 8.63 -4.70
N THR A 159 -17.28 7.98 -5.15
CA THR A 159 -17.29 6.53 -5.47
C THR A 159 -16.72 5.62 -4.38
N LYS A 160 -16.36 6.19 -3.22
CA LYS A 160 -15.89 5.44 -2.04
C LYS A 160 -17.02 4.57 -1.49
N THR A 161 -17.16 3.39 -2.07
CA THR A 161 -18.09 2.36 -1.59
C THR A 161 -17.42 1.46 -0.55
N ASP A 162 -16.10 1.46 -0.54
CA ASP A 162 -15.29 0.58 0.27
C ASP A 162 -14.58 1.36 1.38
N ALA A 163 -15.00 1.13 2.63
CA ALA A 163 -14.28 1.58 3.82
C ALA A 163 -13.08 0.66 4.08
N ILE A 164 -12.18 0.48 3.11
CA ILE A 164 -10.95 -0.31 3.28
C ILE A 164 -9.92 0.56 4.03
N ASP A 165 -10.28 0.90 5.26
CA ASP A 165 -9.35 1.45 6.22
C ASP A 165 -8.71 0.28 6.97
N ALA A 166 -7.55 -0.19 6.46
CA ALA A 166 -6.82 -1.29 7.08
C ALA A 166 -6.14 -0.89 8.41
N SER A 167 -6.45 0.28 8.97
CA SER A 167 -6.14 0.62 10.37
C SER A 167 -7.23 0.17 11.35
N LYS A 168 -8.41 -0.24 10.85
CA LYS A 168 -9.53 -0.69 11.69
C LYS A 168 -9.67 -2.20 11.67
N PHE A 169 -10.07 -2.76 12.80
CA PHE A 169 -10.48 -4.16 12.91
C PHE A 169 -12.00 -4.24 13.12
N ARG A 170 -12.60 -5.34 12.69
CA ARG A 170 -14.02 -5.59 12.93
C ARG A 170 -14.19 -6.19 14.32
N ALA A 171 -14.86 -5.46 15.21
CA ALA A 171 -15.20 -5.92 16.55
C ALA A 171 -16.31 -6.98 16.51
N THR A 172 -16.51 -7.66 17.64
CA THR A 172 -17.46 -8.78 17.79
C THR A 172 -18.91 -8.35 17.57
N ASP A 173 -19.22 -7.07 17.80
CA ASP A 173 -20.52 -6.44 17.54
C ASP A 173 -20.72 -6.06 16.05
N GLY A 174 -19.74 -6.36 15.19
CA GLY A 174 -19.76 -6.06 13.77
C GLY A 174 -19.33 -4.63 13.42
N THR A 175 -19.04 -3.78 14.41
CA THR A 175 -18.54 -2.42 14.18
C THR A 175 -17.06 -2.42 13.82
N PHE A 176 -16.58 -1.36 13.14
CA PHE A 176 -15.16 -1.17 12.88
C PHE A 176 -14.54 -0.31 13.97
N THR A 177 -13.63 -0.89 14.76
CA THR A 177 -12.88 -0.20 15.80
C THR A 177 -11.49 0.16 15.29
N ALA A 178 -11.00 1.35 15.64
CA ALA A 178 -9.64 1.75 15.30
C ALA A 178 -8.61 0.86 16.01
N GLY A 179 -7.65 0.36 15.25
CA GLY A 179 -6.46 -0.31 15.77
C GLY A 179 -5.38 0.67 16.23
N THR A 180 -5.67 1.97 16.25
CA THR A 180 -4.79 3.08 16.64
C THR A 180 -5.51 4.04 17.60
N ASP A 181 -4.78 4.99 18.18
CA ASP A 181 -5.37 6.12 18.93
C ASP A 181 -5.89 7.22 17.98
N THR A 182 -6.50 8.27 18.54
CA THR A 182 -7.07 9.38 17.76
C THR A 182 -6.03 10.20 17.00
N ALA A 183 -4.79 10.30 17.50
CA ALA A 183 -3.72 11.05 16.83
C ALA A 183 -3.16 10.27 15.63
N ASN A 184 -3.27 8.94 15.67
CA ASN A 184 -2.80 8.00 14.68
C ASN A 184 -3.94 7.39 13.84
N ALA A 185 -5.12 8.03 13.85
CA ALA A 185 -6.23 7.64 13.00
C ALA A 185 -5.90 7.87 11.52
N CYS A 186 -6.46 7.03 10.63
CA CYS A 186 -6.30 7.23 9.20
C CYS A 186 -6.84 8.61 8.78
N PRO A 187 -6.02 9.49 8.16
CA PRO A 187 -6.45 10.84 7.83
C PRO A 187 -7.60 10.86 6.82
N THR A 188 -8.44 11.90 6.90
CA THR A 188 -9.56 12.08 5.97
C THR A 188 -9.07 12.08 4.52
N ASP A 189 -9.85 11.42 3.65
CA ASP A 189 -9.55 11.27 2.24
C ASP A 189 -8.26 10.52 1.88
N LYS A 190 -7.79 9.68 2.80
CA LYS A 190 -6.67 8.76 2.56
C LYS A 190 -7.11 7.32 2.74
N THR A 191 -6.34 6.45 2.10
CA THR A 191 -6.32 5.01 2.38
C THR A 191 -5.08 4.73 3.20
N CYS A 192 -5.21 3.86 4.20
CA CYS A 192 -4.14 3.58 5.15
C CYS A 192 -3.82 2.10 5.27
N HIS A 193 -2.57 1.82 5.60
CA HIS A 193 -2.10 0.50 6.00
C HIS A 193 -1.33 0.61 7.32
N LEU A 194 -1.79 -0.15 8.32
CA LEU A 194 -1.18 -0.24 9.65
C LEU A 194 -0.49 -1.59 9.81
N GLN A 195 0.71 -1.57 10.36
CA GLN A 195 1.41 -2.77 10.82
C GLN A 195 2.14 -2.48 12.12
N TYR A 196 2.09 -3.45 13.04
CA TYR A 196 2.87 -3.42 14.27
C TYR A 196 4.20 -4.14 14.06
N LEU A 197 5.30 -3.45 14.37
CA LEU A 197 6.66 -3.95 14.24
C LEU A 197 7.24 -4.26 15.62
N PRO A 198 7.72 -5.49 15.87
CA PRO A 198 8.49 -5.78 17.06
C PRO A 198 9.89 -5.15 16.95
N VAL A 199 10.30 -4.46 17.99
CA VAL A 199 11.64 -3.86 18.09
C VAL A 199 12.56 -4.87 18.75
N ALA A 200 13.41 -5.49 17.93
CA ALA A 200 14.39 -6.43 18.41
C ALA A 200 15.48 -5.71 19.20
N ALA A 201 15.90 -6.31 20.32
CA ALA A 201 17.06 -5.87 21.07
C ALA A 201 18.12 -6.97 21.00
N ARG A 202 19.31 -6.65 20.48
CA ARG A 202 20.49 -7.52 20.62
C ARG A 202 21.01 -7.55 22.06
N CYS A 203 20.71 -6.49 22.80
CA CYS A 203 21.06 -6.34 24.20
C CYS A 203 19.84 -5.88 24.99
N ALA A 204 19.51 -6.58 26.07
CA ALA A 204 18.43 -6.18 26.96
C ALA A 204 18.95 -5.20 28.03
N PRO A 205 18.31 -4.04 28.22
CA PRO A 205 18.59 -3.19 29.37
C PRO A 205 18.14 -3.87 30.66
N TYR A 206 19.04 -3.93 31.63
CA TYR A 206 18.79 -4.37 33.00
C TYR A 206 19.10 -3.21 33.94
N ASP A 207 18.13 -2.89 34.78
CA ASP A 207 18.30 -1.91 35.84
C ASP A 207 18.52 -2.66 37.15
N ASN A 208 19.67 -2.44 37.79
CA ASN A 208 20.00 -3.01 39.10
C ASN A 208 19.59 -2.10 40.27
N GLY A 209 18.84 -1.02 40.01
CA GLY A 209 18.44 -0.04 41.02
C GLY A 209 19.47 1.06 41.30
N SER A 210 20.59 1.10 40.57
CA SER A 210 21.63 2.14 40.69
C SER A 210 21.36 3.41 39.87
N GLY A 211 20.29 3.42 39.07
CA GLY A 211 20.00 4.50 38.12
C GLY A 211 20.81 4.43 36.81
N THR A 212 21.73 3.47 36.69
CA THR A 212 22.48 3.20 35.46
C THR A 212 21.99 1.90 34.83
N LYS A 213 21.51 1.94 33.57
CA LYS A 213 21.06 0.74 32.86
C LYS A 213 22.25 -0.05 32.34
N ALA A 214 22.48 -1.26 32.87
CA ALA A 214 23.44 -2.20 32.32
C ALA A 214 22.85 -2.91 31.09
N LEU A 215 23.65 -3.19 30.07
CA LEU A 215 23.21 -3.89 28.85
C LEU A 215 23.72 -5.32 28.86
N TYR A 216 22.81 -6.28 28.74
CA TYR A 216 23.14 -7.70 28.60
C TYR A 216 22.88 -8.15 27.17
N CYS A 217 23.94 -8.47 26.45
CA CYS A 217 23.89 -8.96 25.08
C CYS A 217 24.11 -10.48 25.07
N SER A 218 23.34 -11.21 24.25
CA SER A 218 23.54 -12.64 23.97
C SER A 218 24.33 -12.86 22.69
#